data_AF-A0A0P0E0C0-F1
#
_entry.id   AF-A0A0P0E0C0-F1
#
_cell.length_a   1.000
_cell.length_b   1.000
_cell.length_c   1.000
_cell.angle_alpha   90.00
_cell.angle_beta   90.00
_cell.angle_gamma   90.00
#
_symmetry.space_group_name_H-M   'P 1'
#
loop_
_entity.id
_entity.type
_entity.pdbx_description
1 polymer ?
#
loop_
_entity_poly.entity_id
_entity_poly.type
_entity_poly.pdbx_seq_one_letter_code
_entity_poly.pdbx_strand_id
1 'polypeptide(L)'
;MHCNENYEADVVPVDVTVNACIILGYLTGMEKPKKINFCNITQSQINPITWGQALDMGRVHVQEFPFTVCLWYPGGSAKSSWIAHQFALFFTHMLPAYFVDLLMFLMGKKTFMIKIQKRINYGLEVLQYYTTKEWHFTNDFFVSLQNRISKRDNEIFYTNMKEMDWSQYIRNYIRGAREYCCKEDPSTLPAARRLQKQLYYLDKAVQIMVGLLVSYFIYYYFNMLYSMISS
;
A
#
# COMPACT_ATOMS: atom_id res chain seq x y z
N MET A 1 -7.94 -1.91 1.33
CA MET A 1 -7.43 -1.28 2.57
C MET A 1 -8.47 -0.31 3.11
N HIS A 2 -8.70 -0.26 4.42
CA HIS A 2 -9.51 0.81 5.01
C HIS A 2 -8.65 2.06 5.15
N CYS A 3 -8.91 3.04 4.31
CA CYS A 3 -8.10 4.24 4.18
C CYS A 3 -8.93 5.35 3.52
N ASN A 4 -8.71 6.58 3.97
CA ASN A 4 -9.23 7.76 3.29
C ASN A 4 -8.17 8.29 2.32
N GLU A 5 -8.44 8.18 1.02
CA GLU A 5 -7.49 8.51 -0.06
C GLU A 5 -7.17 10.01 -0.12
N ASN A 6 -8.02 10.86 0.46
CA ASN A 6 -7.84 12.31 0.48
C ASN A 6 -6.95 12.79 1.62
N TYR A 7 -6.71 11.95 2.62
CA TYR A 7 -5.84 12.32 3.74
C TYR A 7 -4.39 12.23 3.34
N GLU A 8 -3.61 13.18 3.84
CA GLU A 8 -2.18 13.19 3.67
C GLU A 8 -1.51 12.05 4.43
N ALA A 9 -0.52 11.46 3.78
CA ALA A 9 0.31 10.41 4.32
C ALA A 9 1.61 11.05 4.79
N ASP A 10 1.83 11.10 6.11
CA ASP A 10 3.07 11.57 6.71
C ASP A 10 4.15 10.48 6.62
N VAL A 11 4.54 10.15 5.39
CA VAL A 11 5.53 9.11 5.08
C VAL A 11 6.91 9.76 5.02
N VAL A 12 7.89 9.12 5.66
CA VAL A 12 9.29 9.53 5.59
C VAL A 12 10.13 8.35 5.12
N PRO A 13 10.99 8.51 4.09
CA PRO A 13 11.94 7.48 3.71
C PRO A 13 12.87 7.13 4.87
N VAL A 14 13.16 5.84 5.05
CA VAL A 14 14.02 5.37 6.14
C VAL A 14 15.40 6.03 6.10
N ASP A 15 15.95 6.28 4.91
CA ASP A 15 17.26 6.92 4.74
C ASP A 15 17.27 8.35 5.28
N VAL A 16 16.17 9.10 5.13
CA VAL A 16 16.03 10.44 5.71
C VAL A 16 16.06 10.36 7.23
N THR A 17 15.36 9.39 7.82
CA THR A 17 15.38 9.16 9.26
C THR A 17 16.78 8.81 9.76
N VAL A 18 17.49 7.90 9.09
CA VAL A 18 18.86 7.49 9.46
C VAL A 18 19.83 8.66 9.34
N ASN A 19 19.77 9.41 8.24
CA ASN A 19 20.61 10.58 8.01
C ASN A 19 20.35 11.67 9.07
N ALA A 20 19.10 11.90 9.43
CA ALA A 20 18.74 12.80 10.51
C ALA A 20 19.34 12.36 11.85
N CYS A 21 19.30 11.06 12.19
CA CYS A 21 19.93 10.54 13.40
C CYS A 21 21.44 10.80 13.43
N ILE A 22 22.14 10.62 12.30
CA ILE A 22 23.57 10.88 12.19
C ILE A 22 23.87 12.37 12.43
N ILE A 23 23.14 13.26 11.77
CA ILE A 23 23.29 14.72 11.93
C ILE A 23 23.00 15.14 13.38
N LEU A 24 21.93 14.61 13.98
CA LEU A 24 21.58 14.89 15.37
C LEU A 24 22.68 14.45 16.33
N GLY A 25 23.30 13.29 16.11
CA GLY A 25 24.44 12.81 16.89
C GLY A 25 25.64 13.76 16.79
N TYR A 26 25.99 14.16 15.56
CA TYR A 26 27.06 15.13 15.30
C TYR A 26 26.81 16.48 15.99
N LEU A 27 25.64 17.08 15.78
CA LEU A 27 25.29 18.37 16.37
C LEU A 27 25.23 18.30 17.90
N THR A 28 24.72 17.21 18.47
CA THR A 28 24.70 17.04 19.93
C THR A 28 26.12 17.01 20.51
N GLY A 29 27.05 16.32 19.84
CA GLY A 29 28.46 16.27 20.25
C GLY A 29 29.18 17.62 20.14
N MET A 30 28.84 18.41 19.11
CA MET A 30 29.43 19.72 18.84
C MET A 30 28.85 20.83 19.73
N GLU A 31 27.52 20.95 19.78
CA GLU A 31 26.82 22.02 20.49
C GLU A 31 26.73 21.77 22.00
N LYS A 32 26.82 20.50 22.44
CA LYS A 32 26.68 20.07 23.84
C LYS A 32 25.49 20.77 24.53
N PRO A 33 24.26 20.61 23.99
CA PRO A 33 23.11 21.36 24.44
C PRO A 33 22.81 21.08 25.92
N LYS A 34 22.56 22.13 26.70
CA LYS A 34 22.23 22.03 28.14
C LYS A 34 20.82 21.49 28.40
N LYS A 35 19.96 21.49 27.38
CA LYS A 35 18.56 21.01 27.43
C LYS A 35 18.38 19.89 26.41
N ILE A 36 17.48 18.97 26.72
CA ILE A 36 17.06 17.93 25.79
C ILE A 36 16.28 18.59 24.65
N ASN A 37 16.67 18.29 23.42
CA ASN A 37 15.95 18.70 22.21
C ASN A 37 15.15 17.50 21.69
N PHE A 38 13.92 17.75 21.26
CA PHE A 38 13.07 16.77 20.58
C PHE A 38 13.05 17.08 19.09
N CYS A 39 13.40 16.10 18.26
CA CYS A 39 13.39 16.22 16.81
C CYS A 39 12.36 15.26 16.23
N ASN A 40 11.19 15.78 15.85
CA ASN A 40 10.20 15.01 15.11
C ASN A 40 10.64 14.94 13.65
N ILE A 41 10.93 13.75 13.15
CA ILE A 41 11.26 13.53 11.75
C ILE A 41 9.97 13.12 11.05
N THR A 42 9.26 14.11 10.51
CA THR A 42 7.95 13.97 9.86
C THR A 42 7.94 14.76 8.56
N GLN A 43 7.00 14.46 7.67
CA GLN A 43 6.84 15.16 6.40
C GLN A 43 6.35 16.60 6.67
N SER A 44 5.33 16.77 7.53
CA SER A 44 4.83 18.07 8.00
C SER A 44 4.61 19.10 6.87
N GLN A 45 3.93 18.72 5.78
CA GLN A 45 3.53 19.61 4.68
C GLN A 45 4.68 20.18 3.82
N ILE A 46 5.93 19.78 4.08
CA ILE A 46 7.12 20.13 3.27
C ILE A 46 7.04 19.69 1.79
N ASN A 47 6.57 18.47 1.52
CA ASN A 47 6.39 17.75 0.27
C ASN A 47 5.22 16.76 0.43
N PRO A 48 3.97 17.26 0.51
CA PRO A 48 2.80 16.45 0.86
C PRO A 48 2.47 15.41 -0.22
N ILE A 49 1.95 14.26 0.23
CA ILE A 49 1.40 13.20 -0.63
C ILE A 49 0.17 12.62 0.04
N THR A 50 -0.91 12.42 -0.70
CA THR A 50 -2.10 11.73 -0.16
C THR A 50 -1.97 10.21 -0.26
N TRP A 51 -2.71 9.48 0.57
CA TRP A 51 -2.78 8.02 0.44
C TRP A 51 -3.26 7.58 -0.95
N GLY A 52 -4.20 8.31 -1.56
CA GLY A 52 -4.66 8.05 -2.93
C GLY A 52 -3.54 8.16 -3.95
N GLN A 53 -2.78 9.26 -3.91
CA GLN A 53 -1.63 9.48 -4.78
C GLN A 53 -0.57 8.39 -4.62
N ALA A 54 -0.23 8.02 -3.38
CA ALA A 54 0.73 6.96 -3.10
C ALA A 54 0.26 5.59 -3.65
N LEU A 55 -1.03 5.27 -3.48
CA LEU A 55 -1.62 4.05 -4.02
C LEU A 55 -1.63 4.03 -5.55
N ASP A 56 -1.93 5.16 -6.20
CA ASP A 56 -1.94 5.26 -7.66
C ASP A 56 -0.55 5.12 -8.27
N MET A 57 0.46 5.78 -7.69
CA MET A 57 1.87 5.57 -8.09
C MET A 57 2.26 4.10 -7.88
N GLY A 58 1.85 3.50 -6.76
CA GLY A 58 2.09 2.08 -6.49
C GLY A 58 1.46 1.16 -7.55
N ARG A 59 0.21 1.42 -7.97
CA ARG A 59 -0.48 0.65 -9.01
C ARG A 59 0.28 0.69 -10.34
N VAL A 60 0.81 1.86 -10.71
CA VAL A 60 1.60 2.02 -11.95
C VAL A 60 2.90 1.21 -11.86
N HIS A 61 3.67 1.36 -10.79
CA HIS A 61 4.98 0.71 -10.69
C HIS A 61 4.91 -0.80 -10.40
N VAL A 62 3.82 -1.30 -9.80
CA VAL A 62 3.56 -2.75 -9.70
C VAL A 62 3.30 -3.39 -11.07
N GLN A 63 2.79 -2.65 -12.05
CA GLN A 63 2.68 -3.13 -13.43
C GLN A 63 4.03 -3.13 -14.14
N GLU A 64 4.92 -2.20 -13.77
CA GLU A 64 6.28 -2.17 -14.28
C GLU A 64 7.12 -3.33 -13.73
N PHE A 65 6.99 -3.61 -12.43
CA PHE A 65 7.72 -4.63 -11.67
C PHE A 65 6.78 -5.65 -10.99
N PRO A 66 6.04 -6.48 -11.74
CA PRO A 66 5.19 -7.50 -11.16
C PRO A 66 5.97 -8.64 -10.51
N PHE A 67 5.26 -9.40 -9.68
CA PHE A 67 5.78 -10.55 -8.95
C PHE A 67 5.46 -11.86 -9.68
N THR A 68 6.36 -12.83 -9.59
CA THR A 68 6.20 -14.17 -10.16
C THR A 68 5.19 -15.03 -9.42
N VAL A 69 4.94 -14.74 -8.13
CA VAL A 69 3.97 -15.46 -7.31
C VAL A 69 2.78 -14.54 -7.04
N CYS A 70 1.77 -14.63 -7.89
CA CYS A 70 0.54 -13.86 -7.77
C CYS A 70 -0.66 -14.76 -8.12
N LEU A 71 -1.66 -14.81 -7.24
CA LEU A 71 -2.86 -15.65 -7.45
C LEU A 71 -3.98 -14.94 -8.19
N TRP A 72 -3.99 -13.60 -8.16
CA TRP A 72 -5.02 -12.79 -8.78
C TRP A 72 -4.44 -11.47 -9.27
N TYR A 73 -5.08 -10.84 -10.26
CA TYR A 73 -4.61 -9.55 -10.75
C TYR A 73 -4.62 -8.50 -9.63
N PRO A 74 -3.54 -7.71 -9.45
CA PRO A 74 -3.53 -6.65 -8.45
C PRO A 74 -4.54 -5.56 -8.82
N GLY A 75 -5.63 -5.50 -8.06
CA GLY A 75 -6.69 -4.52 -8.21
C GLY A 75 -7.20 -4.00 -6.87
N GLY A 76 -8.44 -3.54 -6.85
CA GLY A 76 -9.09 -2.99 -5.67
C GLY A 76 -8.85 -1.50 -5.47
N SER A 77 -9.54 -0.93 -4.49
CA SER A 77 -9.44 0.48 -4.10
C SER A 77 -9.30 0.60 -2.59
N ALA A 78 -8.86 1.75 -2.10
CA ALA A 78 -9.10 2.04 -0.69
C ALA A 78 -10.59 2.23 -0.45
N LYS A 79 -10.99 2.04 0.81
CA LYS A 79 -12.36 2.21 1.28
C LYS A 79 -12.32 3.12 2.50
N SER A 80 -12.93 4.30 2.41
CA SER A 80 -13.05 5.24 3.53
C SER A 80 -14.12 4.81 4.54
N SER A 81 -15.13 4.06 4.08
CA SER A 81 -16.17 3.49 4.94
C SER A 81 -15.76 2.13 5.48
N TRP A 82 -15.86 1.96 6.80
CA TRP A 82 -15.62 0.68 7.47
C TRP A 82 -16.52 -0.42 6.94
N ILE A 83 -17.81 -0.14 6.73
CA ILE A 83 -18.78 -1.13 6.24
C ILE A 83 -18.40 -1.58 4.83
N ALA A 84 -18.10 -0.62 3.94
CA ALA A 84 -17.65 -0.92 2.59
C ALA A 84 -16.33 -1.73 2.59
N HIS A 85 -15.43 -1.42 3.53
CA HIS A 85 -14.21 -2.20 3.73
C HIS A 85 -14.51 -3.64 4.16
N GLN A 86 -15.41 -3.88 5.12
CA GLN A 86 -15.76 -5.23 5.57
C GLN A 86 -16.39 -6.07 4.45
N PHE A 87 -17.29 -5.49 3.66
CA PHE A 87 -17.85 -6.18 2.50
C PHE A 87 -16.76 -6.55 1.48
N ALA A 88 -15.88 -5.61 1.14
CA ALA A 88 -14.77 -5.90 0.23
C ALA A 88 -13.84 -6.98 0.81
N LEU A 89 -13.45 -6.87 2.08
CA LEU A 89 -12.61 -7.85 2.78
C LEU A 89 -13.22 -9.25 2.71
N PHE A 90 -14.51 -9.37 3.00
CA PHE A 90 -15.20 -10.66 2.96
C PHE A 90 -15.20 -11.26 1.56
N PHE A 91 -15.69 -10.53 0.56
CA PHE A 91 -15.91 -11.07 -0.79
C PHE A 91 -14.62 -11.23 -1.61
N THR A 92 -13.62 -10.36 -1.44
CA THR A 92 -12.43 -10.36 -2.30
C THR A 92 -11.19 -10.96 -1.63
N HIS A 93 -11.19 -11.17 -0.31
CA HIS A 93 -10.05 -11.75 0.41
C HIS A 93 -10.43 -13.02 1.17
N MET A 94 -11.41 -12.96 2.07
CA MET A 94 -11.72 -14.09 2.97
C MET A 94 -12.42 -15.25 2.26
N LEU A 95 -13.49 -14.96 1.53
CA LEU A 95 -14.25 -15.99 0.80
C LEU A 95 -13.37 -16.74 -0.21
N PRO A 96 -12.56 -16.08 -1.07
CA PRO A 96 -11.60 -16.76 -1.94
C PRO A 96 -10.55 -17.55 -1.16
N ALA A 97 -10.09 -17.06 0.00
CA ALA A 97 -9.11 -17.76 0.81
C ALA A 97 -9.62 -19.08 1.38
N TYR A 98 -10.85 -19.09 1.90
CA TYR A 98 -11.51 -20.32 2.35
C TYR A 98 -11.72 -21.28 1.18
N PHE A 99 -12.11 -20.78 0.01
CA PHE A 99 -12.27 -21.61 -1.18
C PHE A 99 -10.96 -22.28 -1.62
N VAL A 100 -9.85 -21.53 -1.68
CA VAL A 100 -8.53 -22.09 -2.01
C VAL A 100 -8.08 -23.13 -0.98
N ASP A 101 -8.24 -22.85 0.31
CA ASP A 101 -7.87 -23.82 1.35
C ASP A 101 -8.78 -25.07 1.35
N LEU A 102 -10.05 -24.94 1.00
CA LEU A 102 -10.94 -26.08 0.79
C LEU A 102 -10.46 -26.97 -0.35
N LEU A 103 -10.11 -26.39 -1.51
CA LEU A 103 -9.57 -27.16 -2.64
C LEU A 103 -8.26 -27.87 -2.25
N MET A 104 -7.35 -27.17 -1.57
CA MET A 104 -6.10 -27.76 -1.09
C MET A 104 -6.36 -28.93 -0.13
N PHE A 105 -7.30 -28.79 0.80
CA PHE A 105 -7.69 -29.85 1.71
C PHE A 105 -8.26 -31.07 0.97
N LEU A 106 -9.17 -30.87 0.01
CA LEU A 106 -9.75 -31.95 -0.80
C LEU A 106 -8.69 -32.67 -1.65
N MET A 107 -7.64 -31.95 -2.07
CA MET A 107 -6.50 -32.51 -2.81
C MET A 107 -5.44 -33.16 -1.90
N GLY A 108 -5.67 -33.26 -0.59
CA GLY A 108 -4.71 -33.80 0.37
C GLY A 108 -3.44 -32.93 0.53
N LYS A 109 -3.53 -31.64 0.18
CA LYS A 109 -2.44 -30.66 0.27
C LYS A 109 -2.56 -29.82 1.53
N LYS A 110 -1.44 -29.23 1.94
CA LYS A 110 -1.40 -28.33 3.10
C LYS A 110 -2.11 -27.01 2.80
N THR A 111 -3.06 -26.64 3.66
CA THR A 111 -3.75 -25.35 3.61
C THR A 111 -2.86 -24.21 4.11
N PHE A 112 -2.99 -23.04 3.50
CA PHE A 112 -2.11 -21.90 3.80
C PHE A 112 -2.76 -20.54 3.58
N MET A 113 -3.80 -20.43 2.76
CA MET A 113 -4.34 -19.16 2.28
C MET A 113 -4.99 -18.35 3.40
N ILE A 114 -5.78 -18.98 4.27
CA ILE A 114 -6.41 -18.30 5.41
C ILE A 114 -5.35 -17.75 6.37
N LYS A 115 -4.25 -18.49 6.58
CA LYS A 115 -3.15 -18.06 7.44
C LYS A 115 -2.45 -16.82 6.88
N ILE A 116 -2.27 -16.76 5.55
CA ILE A 116 -1.73 -15.58 4.88
C ILE A 116 -2.69 -14.39 5.03
N GLN A 117 -3.98 -14.57 4.75
CA GLN A 117 -4.96 -13.47 4.87
C GLN A 117 -5.04 -12.92 6.29
N LYS A 118 -4.97 -13.77 7.33
CA LYS A 118 -4.92 -13.31 8.73
C LYS A 118 -3.70 -12.42 9.02
N ARG A 119 -2.52 -12.77 8.49
CA ARG A 119 -1.30 -11.96 8.65
C ARG A 119 -1.41 -10.61 7.93
N ILE A 120 -1.96 -10.62 6.71
CA ILE A 120 -2.20 -9.40 5.93
C ILE A 120 -3.19 -8.50 6.68
N ASN A 121 -4.31 -9.05 7.13
CA ASN A 121 -5.33 -8.29 7.84
C ASN A 121 -4.80 -7.68 9.15
N TYR A 122 -4.02 -8.44 9.92
CA TYR A 122 -3.36 -7.91 11.12
C TYR A 122 -2.47 -6.70 10.81
N GLY A 123 -1.64 -6.79 9.76
CA GLY A 123 -0.80 -5.67 9.35
C GLY A 123 -1.62 -4.44 8.92
N LEU A 124 -2.73 -4.65 8.21
CA LEU A 124 -3.63 -3.56 7.81
C LEU A 124 -4.36 -2.93 9.00
N GLU A 125 -4.76 -3.71 10.01
CA GLU A 125 -5.40 -3.20 11.23
C GLU A 125 -4.48 -2.25 12.02
N VAL A 126 -3.18 -2.57 12.09
CA VAL A 126 -2.17 -1.68 12.71
C VAL A 126 -2.10 -0.34 11.96
N LEU A 127 -2.12 -0.36 10.63
CA LEU A 127 -2.05 0.85 9.80
C LEU A 127 -3.34 1.67 9.81
N GLN A 128 -4.49 1.02 10.01
CA GLN A 128 -5.81 1.63 9.88
C GLN A 128 -5.99 2.87 10.77
N TYR A 129 -5.42 2.88 11.99
CA TYR A 129 -5.50 4.03 12.88
C TYR A 129 -4.95 5.31 12.25
N TYR A 130 -3.88 5.18 11.45
CA TYR A 130 -3.18 6.27 10.78
C TYR A 130 -3.80 6.61 9.44
N THR A 131 -4.31 5.63 8.70
CA THR A 131 -4.81 5.84 7.33
C THR A 131 -6.26 6.32 7.26
N THR A 132 -6.94 6.42 8.40
CA THR A 132 -8.32 6.93 8.51
C THR A 132 -8.42 8.21 9.34
N LYS A 133 -7.30 8.86 9.65
CA LYS A 133 -7.25 10.16 10.34
C LYS A 133 -6.24 11.07 9.66
N GLU A 134 -6.48 12.37 9.76
CA GLU A 134 -5.45 13.36 9.44
C GLU A 134 -4.54 13.57 10.64
N TRP A 135 -3.26 13.75 10.35
CA TRP A 135 -2.23 13.97 11.34
C TRP A 135 -1.48 15.24 10.99
N HIS A 136 -1.44 16.17 11.95
CA HIS A 136 -0.68 17.40 11.82
C HIS A 136 0.48 17.33 12.81
N PHE A 137 1.67 17.14 12.27
CA PHE A 137 2.91 17.17 13.03
C PHE A 137 3.62 18.50 12.80
N THR A 138 4.42 18.92 13.77
CA THR A 138 5.38 20.02 13.61
C THR A 138 6.79 19.46 13.64
N ASN A 139 7.67 20.00 12.79
CA ASN A 139 9.04 19.51 12.63
C ASN A 139 10.08 20.64 12.48
N ASP A 140 9.83 21.80 13.10
CA ASP A 140 10.70 22.98 12.97
C ASP A 140 12.17 22.68 13.27
N PHE A 141 12.44 21.84 14.29
CA PHE A 141 13.81 21.45 14.63
C PHE A 141 14.47 20.66 13.49
N PHE A 142 13.76 19.68 12.92
CA PHE A 142 14.24 18.89 11.79
C PHE A 142 14.52 19.76 10.57
N VAL A 143 13.60 20.68 10.24
CA VAL A 143 13.79 21.64 9.13
C VAL A 143 15.01 22.54 9.38
N SER A 144 15.29 22.90 10.64
CA SER A 144 16.43 23.74 10.98
C SER A 144 17.78 23.04 10.77
N LEU A 145 17.83 21.70 10.73
CA LEU A 145 19.08 20.93 10.61
C LEU A 145 19.86 21.31 9.35
N GLN A 146 19.16 21.60 8.25
CA GLN A 146 19.79 21.98 6.99
C GLN A 146 20.64 23.26 7.12
N ASN A 147 20.27 24.17 8.03
CA ASN A 147 21.00 25.42 8.24
C ASN A 147 22.09 25.31 9.32
N ARG A 148 22.21 24.13 9.95
CA ARG A 148 23.17 23.86 11.04
C ARG A 148 24.38 23.04 10.59
N ILE A 149 24.37 22.52 9.37
CA ILE A 149 25.46 21.75 8.79
C ILE A 149 26.00 22.43 7.53
N SER A 150 27.17 22.00 7.06
CA SER A 150 27.76 22.55 5.85
C SER A 150 26.93 22.20 4.62
N LYS A 151 27.04 23.01 3.55
CA LYS A 151 26.39 22.70 2.26
C LYS A 151 26.76 21.30 1.75
N ARG A 152 28.03 20.92 1.90
CA ARG A 152 28.54 19.59 1.51
C ARG A 152 27.83 18.47 2.28
N ASP A 153 27.65 18.63 3.59
CA ASP A 153 26.98 17.60 4.40
C ASP A 153 25.49 17.52 4.08
N ASN A 154 24.84 18.66 3.79
CA ASN A 154 23.45 18.65 3.31
C ASN A 154 23.28 17.84 2.01
N GLU A 155 24.22 17.95 1.08
CA GLU A 155 24.20 17.18 -0.18
C GLU A 155 24.43 15.69 0.05
N ILE A 156 25.23 15.30 1.05
CA ILE A 156 25.52 13.91 1.39
C ILE A 156 24.35 13.26 2.14
N PHE A 157 23.72 13.99 3.06
CA PHE A 157 22.71 13.46 3.98
C PHE A 157 21.26 13.78 3.57
N TYR A 158 21.05 14.49 2.46
CA TYR A 158 19.73 14.79 1.88
C TYR A 158 18.71 15.31 2.90
N THR A 159 19.07 16.37 3.62
CA THR A 159 18.24 16.95 4.69
C THR A 159 16.98 17.67 4.18
N ASN A 160 16.88 17.91 2.87
CA ASN A 160 15.76 18.59 2.22
C ASN A 160 14.81 17.59 1.54
N MET A 161 13.70 17.26 2.20
CA MET A 161 12.67 16.37 1.63
C MET A 161 11.86 17.00 0.49
N LYS A 162 11.97 18.32 0.24
CA LYS A 162 11.23 19.00 -0.84
C LYS A 162 11.62 18.52 -2.23
N GLU A 163 12.87 18.10 -2.38
CA GLU A 163 13.44 17.71 -3.68
C GLU A 163 13.13 16.25 -4.04
N MET A 164 12.45 15.52 -3.16
CA MET A 164 12.14 14.11 -3.38
C MET A 164 10.99 13.95 -4.39
N ASP A 165 11.25 13.18 -5.44
CA ASP A 165 10.23 12.68 -6.35
C ASP A 165 9.57 11.41 -5.76
N TRP A 166 8.32 11.56 -5.33
CA TRP A 166 7.53 10.46 -4.78
C TRP A 166 7.31 9.29 -5.73
N SER A 167 7.16 9.57 -7.03
CA SER A 167 6.96 8.53 -8.05
C SER A 167 8.22 7.70 -8.21
N GLN A 168 9.37 8.37 -8.35
CA GLN A 168 10.67 7.70 -8.44
C GLN A 168 10.99 6.92 -7.15
N TYR A 169 10.66 7.46 -5.97
CA TYR A 169 10.80 6.77 -4.69
C TYR A 169 9.94 5.49 -4.64
N ILE A 170 8.64 5.58 -4.93
CA ILE A 170 7.72 4.44 -4.91
C ILE A 170 8.12 3.38 -5.94
N ARG A 171 8.59 3.80 -7.12
CA ARG A 171 9.14 2.90 -8.14
C ARG A 171 10.33 2.10 -7.62
N ASN A 172 11.31 2.78 -7.02
CA ASN A 172 12.49 2.15 -6.44
C ASN A 172 12.13 1.24 -5.27
N TYR A 173 11.17 1.66 -4.43
CA TYR A 173 10.62 0.85 -3.34
C TYR A 173 10.01 -0.47 -3.85
N ILE A 174 9.15 -0.42 -4.87
CA ILE A 174 8.51 -1.63 -5.42
C ILE A 174 9.54 -2.56 -6.06
N ARG A 175 10.46 -2.01 -6.86
CA ARG A 175 11.57 -2.79 -7.44
C ARG A 175 12.42 -3.44 -6.34
N GLY A 176 12.78 -2.67 -5.31
CA GLY A 176 13.57 -3.15 -4.18
C GLY A 176 12.85 -4.21 -3.37
N ALA A 177 11.54 -4.06 -3.12
CA ALA A 177 10.74 -5.07 -2.44
C ALA A 177 10.73 -6.40 -3.21
N ARG A 178 10.61 -6.35 -4.54
CA ARG A 178 10.71 -7.52 -5.41
C ARG A 178 12.07 -8.22 -5.28
N GLU A 179 13.15 -7.47 -5.39
CA GLU A 179 14.51 -7.99 -5.43
C GLU A 179 15.01 -8.46 -4.05
N TYR A 180 14.80 -7.66 -3.01
CA TYR A 180 15.40 -7.90 -1.69
C TYR A 180 14.45 -8.58 -0.71
N CYS A 181 13.16 -8.22 -0.70
CA CYS A 181 12.19 -8.82 0.24
C CYS A 181 11.62 -10.13 -0.31
N CYS A 182 11.21 -10.14 -1.58
CA CYS A 182 10.66 -11.32 -2.26
C CYS A 182 11.75 -12.21 -2.89
N LYS A 183 13.01 -11.73 -2.94
CA LYS A 183 14.15 -12.49 -3.47
C LYS A 183 13.95 -12.96 -4.92
N GLU A 184 13.27 -12.16 -5.74
CA GLU A 184 13.05 -12.48 -7.15
C GLU A 184 14.19 -11.94 -8.01
N ASP A 185 14.88 -12.83 -8.72
CA ASP A 185 15.91 -12.47 -9.69
C ASP A 185 15.34 -11.52 -10.78
N PRO A 186 16.07 -10.46 -11.18
CA PRO A 186 15.64 -9.56 -12.25
C PRO A 186 15.27 -10.26 -13.57
N SER A 187 15.91 -11.40 -13.89
CA SER A 187 15.65 -12.21 -15.09
C SER A 187 14.25 -12.82 -15.13
N THR A 188 13.55 -12.92 -13.99
CA THR A 188 12.19 -13.47 -13.92
C THR A 188 11.10 -12.45 -14.31
N LEU A 189 11.47 -11.18 -14.49
CA LEU A 189 10.55 -10.10 -14.81
C LEU A 189 9.71 -10.33 -16.09
N PRO A 190 10.24 -10.86 -17.21
CA PRO A 190 9.42 -11.17 -18.39
C PRO A 190 8.33 -12.22 -18.09
N ALA A 191 8.65 -13.24 -17.29
CA ALA A 191 7.68 -14.25 -16.88
C ALA A 191 6.60 -13.67 -15.95
N ALA A 192 7.00 -12.83 -14.99
CA ALA A 192 6.07 -12.12 -14.10
C ALA A 192 5.09 -11.23 -14.88
N ARG A 193 5.58 -10.49 -15.89
CA ARG A 193 4.72 -9.67 -16.78
C ARG A 193 3.74 -10.51 -17.60
N ARG A 194 4.18 -11.68 -18.08
CA ARG A 194 3.29 -12.62 -18.78
C ARG A 194 2.18 -13.12 -17.85
N LEU A 195 2.53 -13.54 -16.63
CA LEU A 195 1.56 -13.97 -15.62
C LEU A 195 0.57 -12.85 -15.30
N GLN A 196 1.06 -11.63 -15.04
CA GLN A 196 0.20 -10.49 -14.74
C GLN A 196 -0.79 -10.20 -15.87
N LYS A 197 -0.37 -10.29 -17.14
CA LYS A 197 -1.26 -10.13 -18.30
C LYS A 197 -2.32 -11.23 -18.36
N GLN A 198 -1.97 -12.49 -18.06
CA GLN A 198 -2.94 -13.59 -17.97
C GLN A 198 -3.96 -13.35 -16.86
N LEU A 199 -3.48 -12.96 -15.68
CA LEU A 199 -4.33 -12.63 -14.53
C LEU A 199 -5.24 -11.44 -14.82
N TYR A 200 -4.78 -10.44 -15.57
CA TYR A 200 -5.62 -9.30 -15.99
C TYR A 200 -6.83 -9.76 -16.80
N TYR A 201 -6.63 -10.59 -17.83
CA TYR A 201 -7.75 -11.08 -18.63
C TYR A 201 -8.67 -12.02 -17.83
N LEU A 202 -8.10 -12.83 -16.94
CA LEU A 202 -8.89 -13.65 -16.01
C LEU A 202 -9.78 -12.79 -15.11
N ASP A 203 -9.21 -11.74 -14.50
CA ASP A 203 -9.94 -10.80 -13.65
C ASP A 203 -11.07 -10.11 -14.41
N LYS A 204 -10.81 -9.66 -15.65
CA LYS A 204 -11.85 -9.07 -16.51
C LYS A 204 -12.95 -10.06 -16.90
N ALA A 205 -12.59 -11.29 -17.25
CA ALA A 205 -13.57 -12.32 -17.55
C ALA A 205 -14.47 -12.63 -16.34
N VAL A 206 -13.88 -12.73 -15.14
CA VAL A 206 -14.61 -12.96 -13.89
C VAL A 206 -15.50 -11.78 -13.53
N GLN A 207 -15.03 -10.53 -13.66
CA GLN A 207 -15.84 -9.34 -13.44
C GLN A 207 -17.05 -9.28 -14.39
N ILE A 208 -16.86 -9.60 -15.67
CA ILE A 208 -17.95 -9.65 -16.65
C ILE A 208 -18.94 -10.76 -16.27
N MET A 209 -18.46 -11.97 -15.96
CA MET A 209 -19.30 -13.10 -15.56
C MET A 209 -20.13 -12.77 -14.32
N VAL A 210 -19.51 -12.20 -13.27
CA VAL A 210 -20.21 -11.78 -12.05
C VAL A 210 -21.24 -10.69 -12.37
N GLY A 211 -20.89 -9.71 -13.20
CA GLY A 211 -21.82 -8.68 -13.65
C GLY A 211 -23.06 -9.26 -14.35
N LEU A 212 -22.86 -10.19 -15.29
CA LEU A 212 -23.95 -10.88 -15.99
C LEU A 212 -24.83 -11.70 -15.03
N LEU A 213 -24.23 -12.40 -14.07
CA LEU A 213 -24.97 -13.17 -13.06
C LEU A 213 -25.83 -12.24 -12.19
N VAL A 214 -25.27 -11.12 -11.72
CA VAL A 214 -26.02 -10.13 -10.92
C VAL A 214 -27.17 -9.53 -11.74
N SER A 215 -26.93 -9.15 -13.00
CA SER A 215 -27.98 -8.65 -13.90
C SER A 215 -29.08 -9.68 -14.13
N TYR A 216 -28.72 -10.95 -14.31
CA TYR A 216 -29.70 -12.04 -14.44
C TYR A 216 -30.56 -12.22 -13.18
N PHE A 217 -29.95 -12.20 -11.99
CA PHE A 217 -30.70 -12.27 -10.74
C PHE A 217 -31.67 -11.10 -10.59
N ILE A 218 -31.22 -9.87 -10.88
CA ILE A 218 -32.08 -8.69 -10.82
C ILE A 218 -33.28 -8.85 -11.77
N TYR A 219 -33.05 -9.27 -13.01
CA TYR A 219 -34.11 -9.51 -14.00
C TYR A 219 -35.10 -10.59 -13.52
N TYR A 220 -34.59 -11.70 -13.00
CA TYR A 220 -35.42 -12.80 -12.49
C TYR A 220 -36.32 -12.35 -11.34
N TYR A 221 -35.76 -11.68 -10.33
CA TYR A 221 -36.54 -11.18 -9.18
C TYR A 221 -37.51 -10.07 -9.57
N PHE A 222 -37.13 -9.19 -10.50
CA PHE A 222 -38.03 -8.17 -11.02
C PHE A 222 -39.25 -8.79 -11.70
N ASN A 223 -39.05 -9.78 -12.57
CA ASN A 223 -40.17 -10.48 -13.22
C ASN A 223 -41.04 -11.25 -12.22
N MET A 224 -40.44 -11.89 -11.23
CA MET A 224 -41.17 -12.59 -10.17
C MET A 224 -42.07 -11.62 -9.39
N LEU A 225 -41.54 -10.45 -8.99
CA LEU A 225 -42.29 -9.42 -8.28
C LEU A 225 -43.38 -8.80 -9.18
N TYR A 226 -43.06 -8.53 -10.45
CA TYR A 226 -44.03 -8.03 -11.42
C TYR A 226 -45.20 -9.01 -11.57
N SER A 227 -44.91 -10.30 -11.73
CA SER A 227 -45.93 -11.36 -11.82
C SER A 227 -46.82 -11.44 -10.59
N MET A 228 -46.28 -11.22 -9.38
CA MET A 228 -47.04 -11.22 -8.13
C MET A 228 -47.93 -9.99 -7.95
N ILE A 229 -47.54 -8.85 -8.54
CA ILE A 229 -48.33 -7.61 -8.49
C ILE A 229 -49.40 -7.58 -9.57
N SER A 230 -49.15 -8.23 -10.71
CA SER A 230 -50.09 -8.33 -11.83
C SER A 230 -51.14 -9.43 -11.69
N SER A 231 -51.01 -10.31 -10.69
CA SER A 231 -51.96 -11.38 -10.32
C SER A 231 -52.91 -10.93 -9.22
#